data_AF-A0AA89AHL3-F1
#
_entry.id   AF-A0AA89AHL3-F1
#
_cell.length_a   1.000
_cell.length_b   1.000
_cell.length_c   1.000
_cell.angle_alpha   90.00
_cell.angle_beta   90.00
_cell.angle_gamma   90.00
#
_symmetry.space_group_name_H-M   'P 1'
#
loop_
_entity.id
_entity.type
_entity.pdbx_description
1 polymer ?
#
loop_
_entity_poly.entity_id
_entity_poly.type
_entity_poly.pdbx_seq_one_letter_code
_entity_poly.pdbx_strand_id
1 'polypeptide(L)'
;PEVPPVHVRPPSLAPPTCFAYIPQRSLFQELVALILHHRQLQGMDLFRKAIVQPGLPQDFALQTVQEAIKPQKHTKLVQDENQLLENILRTLLQELVSAAVQSGEEIMQYGQSVAEGESTEGQIPRLLDIVLYLCEKEHVEGGMIFQLLEDLTDMSTMRNCKDVFGYIESKQDTLGKPELFARGKLVMLRTCNQLLRRLSKANDVVFCGRIIMFLAHFFPLSERSAVNIKGVFNTSNETNYEKEAPDGISIDFNFYKTFWSLQEYFSNPASLTLAPAKWHKFTSCLMVVLDTFEAQPLSDEEGNANNLEDEASTFSIKYLTSSKLMGLEAPGKSDKDLPSETLKEELKTCEDRVKKLLTVTPPKGEEFLRSIEHILERERNWVWWKRDGCPPFEKQPIEKKSVQDGAKKRRPRWRLGNKELSQLWKWADQNPNALTDPQR
;
A
#
# COMPACT_ATOMS: atom_id res chain seq x y z
N PRO A 1 73.05 33.65 67.01
CA PRO A 1 73.26 33.75 65.54
C PRO A 1 72.13 32.98 64.83
N GLU A 2 70.98 33.64 64.76
CA GLU A 2 69.72 33.11 64.23
C GLU A 2 69.36 33.92 62.99
N VAL A 3 68.98 33.23 61.91
CA VAL A 3 68.49 33.82 60.65
C VAL A 3 66.99 33.57 60.60
N PRO A 4 66.16 34.63 60.50
CA PRO A 4 65.22 34.78 59.36
C PRO A 4 65.02 36.29 58.99
N PRO A 5 64.10 36.74 58.10
CA PRO A 5 63.15 36.05 57.20
C PRO A 5 63.16 36.56 55.72
N VAL A 6 62.27 35.94 54.91
CA VAL A 6 61.93 36.22 53.50
C VAL A 6 60.98 37.41 53.36
N HIS A 7 61.20 38.32 52.38
CA HIS A 7 60.16 39.21 51.84
C HIS A 7 60.43 39.78 50.41
N VAL A 8 59.57 39.37 49.47
CA VAL A 8 58.77 40.09 48.43
C VAL A 8 59.33 41.31 47.65
N ARG A 9 59.14 41.30 46.31
CA ARG A 9 58.86 42.49 45.47
C ARG A 9 57.71 42.23 44.45
N PRO A 10 57.00 43.29 43.97
CA PRO A 10 55.59 43.26 43.53
C PRO A 10 55.38 43.12 42.00
N PRO A 11 54.13 43.02 41.49
CA PRO A 11 53.82 42.50 40.16
C PRO A 11 53.88 43.56 39.06
N SER A 12 54.23 43.14 37.83
CA SER A 12 54.13 43.97 36.63
C SER A 12 52.82 43.68 35.89
N LEU A 13 52.12 44.75 35.49
CA LEU A 13 50.85 44.76 34.78
C LEU A 13 51.02 44.25 33.33
N ALA A 14 50.28 43.20 32.99
CA ALA A 14 49.97 42.78 31.63
C ALA A 14 48.44 42.92 31.38
N PRO A 15 47.99 43.20 30.15
CA PRO A 15 46.70 43.86 29.88
C PRO A 15 45.49 42.96 30.17
N PRO A 16 44.29 43.55 30.34
CA PRO A 16 43.09 42.78 30.63
C PRO A 16 42.76 41.86 29.46
N THR A 17 42.51 40.61 29.82
CA THR A 17 41.91 39.56 29.01
C THR A 17 40.72 40.11 28.21
N CYS A 18 40.71 39.81 26.91
CA CYS A 18 39.56 40.00 26.05
C CYS A 18 38.29 39.53 26.76
N PHE A 19 37.38 40.46 27.06
CA PHE A 19 35.98 40.12 27.24
C PHE A 19 35.59 39.29 26.02
N ALA A 20 35.21 38.04 26.24
CA ALA A 20 34.62 37.20 25.22
C ALA A 20 33.43 37.96 24.66
N TYR A 21 33.60 38.49 23.46
CA TYR A 21 32.54 39.09 22.66
C TYR A 21 31.62 37.91 22.30
N ILE A 22 30.62 37.63 23.13
CA ILE A 22 29.50 36.80 22.71
C ILE A 22 28.87 37.59 21.55
N PRO A 23 28.96 37.12 20.30
CA PRO A 23 28.48 37.90 19.19
C PRO A 23 26.97 38.09 19.39
N GLN A 24 26.48 39.33 19.33
CA GLN A 24 25.05 39.66 19.50
C GLN A 24 24.11 38.79 18.64
N ARG A 25 24.62 38.20 17.55
CA ARG A 25 23.94 37.17 16.75
C ARG A 25 23.60 35.90 17.52
N SER A 26 24.44 35.40 18.43
CA SER A 26 24.14 34.18 19.20
C SER A 26 23.09 34.45 20.28
N LEU A 27 23.18 35.59 20.99
CA LEU A 27 22.16 35.98 21.99
C LEU A 27 20.80 36.24 21.33
N PHE A 28 20.77 36.83 20.13
CA PHE A 28 19.52 37.01 19.39
C PHE A 28 18.93 35.66 18.94
N GLN A 29 19.75 34.73 18.45
CA GLN A 29 19.30 33.38 18.10
C GLN A 29 18.80 32.60 19.32
N GLU A 30 19.47 32.70 20.46
CA GLU A 30 19.04 32.09 21.72
C GLU A 30 17.73 32.70 22.23
N LEU A 31 17.58 34.03 22.17
CA LEU A 31 16.34 34.71 22.55
C LEU A 31 15.17 34.29 21.64
N VAL A 32 15.39 34.23 20.33
CA VAL A 32 14.39 33.76 19.36
C VAL A 32 14.03 32.30 19.63
N ALA A 33 15.02 31.44 19.90
CA ALA A 33 14.77 30.04 20.26
C ALA A 33 13.95 29.90 21.56
N LEU A 34 14.26 30.69 22.59
CA LEU A 34 13.50 30.72 23.85
C LEU A 34 12.06 31.19 23.64
N ILE A 35 11.84 32.23 22.83
CA ILE A 35 10.50 32.73 22.51
C ILE A 35 9.69 31.68 21.75
N LEU A 36 10.30 31.04 20.75
CA LEU A 36 9.65 29.96 19.98
C LEU A 36 9.34 28.76 20.87
N HIS A 37 10.24 28.37 21.76
CA HIS A 37 10.04 27.28 22.70
C HIS A 37 8.91 27.58 23.70
N HIS A 38 8.87 28.79 24.26
CA HIS A 38 7.77 29.21 25.12
C HIS A 38 6.43 29.19 24.38
N ARG A 39 6.40 29.68 23.13
CA ARG A 39 5.19 29.67 22.31
C ARG A 39 4.74 28.24 21.98
N GLN A 40 5.68 27.32 21.75
CA GLN A 40 5.40 25.91 21.52
C GLN A 40 4.75 25.28 22.76
N LEU A 41 5.30 25.51 23.96
CA LEU A 41 4.72 25.02 25.22
C LEU A 41 3.30 25.56 25.45
N GLN A 42 3.06 26.85 25.24
CA GLN A 42 1.71 27.43 25.35
C GLN A 42 0.73 26.80 24.36
N GLY A 43 1.16 26.57 23.12
CA GLY A 43 0.37 25.86 22.12
C GLY A 43 0.02 24.44 22.55
N MET A 44 0.99 23.70 23.09
CA MET A 44 0.78 22.35 23.60
C MET A 44 -0.25 22.33 24.73
N ASP A 45 -0.18 23.26 25.69
CA ASP A 45 -1.15 23.37 26.78
C ASP A 45 -2.58 23.63 26.29
N LEU A 46 -2.74 24.45 25.24
CA LEU A 46 -4.04 24.71 24.62
C LEU A 46 -4.62 23.45 23.98
N PHE A 47 -3.80 22.71 23.21
CA PHE A 47 -4.25 21.45 22.62
C PHE A 47 -4.52 20.37 23.66
N ARG A 48 -3.76 20.31 24.76
CA ARG A 48 -4.01 19.39 25.86
C ARG A 48 -5.38 19.62 26.50
N LYS A 49 -5.78 20.89 26.65
CA LYS A 49 -7.13 21.28 27.12
C LYS A 49 -8.19 20.94 26.08
N ALA A 50 -7.92 21.18 24.80
CA ALA A 50 -8.86 20.88 23.71
C ALA A 50 -9.13 19.38 23.54
N ILE A 51 -8.14 18.51 23.78
CA ILE A 51 -8.31 17.06 23.73
C ILE A 51 -9.33 16.58 24.76
N VAL A 52 -9.28 17.10 25.98
CA VAL A 52 -10.20 16.69 27.06
C VAL A 52 -11.54 17.44 27.03
N GLN A 53 -11.71 18.40 26.11
CA GLN A 53 -12.93 19.19 26.00
C GLN A 53 -14.08 18.34 25.41
N PRO A 54 -15.26 18.32 26.08
CA PRO A 54 -16.42 17.60 25.57
C PRO A 54 -17.00 18.30 24.32
N GLY A 55 -17.70 17.55 23.48
CA GLY A 55 -18.31 18.05 22.24
C GLY A 55 -17.60 17.55 20.98
N LEU A 56 -17.95 18.08 19.81
CA LEU A 56 -17.31 17.69 18.55
C LEU A 56 -16.13 18.61 18.26
N PRO A 57 -15.08 18.14 17.56
CA PRO A 57 -13.96 19.01 17.18
C PRO A 57 -14.39 20.26 16.41
N GLN A 58 -15.53 20.21 15.73
CA GLN A 58 -16.09 21.33 14.97
C GLN A 58 -16.35 22.58 15.81
N ASP A 59 -16.65 22.39 17.09
CA ASP A 59 -17.10 23.45 17.98
C ASP A 59 -15.94 24.31 18.50
N PHE A 60 -14.73 23.74 18.63
CA PHE A 60 -13.61 24.39 19.33
C PHE A 60 -12.28 24.35 18.56
N ALA A 61 -12.06 23.42 17.63
CA ALA A 61 -10.74 23.19 17.05
C ALA A 61 -10.15 24.43 16.37
N LEU A 62 -10.97 25.18 15.62
CA LEU A 62 -10.53 26.39 14.94
C LEU A 62 -10.09 27.47 15.95
N GLN A 63 -10.85 27.63 17.04
CA GLN A 63 -10.50 28.57 18.09
C GLN A 63 -9.19 28.18 18.79
N THR A 64 -8.99 26.89 19.05
CA THR A 64 -7.74 26.37 19.63
C THR A 64 -6.53 26.73 18.77
N VAL A 65 -6.61 26.54 17.45
CA VAL A 65 -5.53 26.93 16.51
C VAL A 65 -5.31 28.44 16.53
N GLN A 66 -6.38 29.23 16.47
CA GLN A 66 -6.30 30.69 16.48
C GLN A 66 -5.65 31.23 17.74
N GLU A 67 -5.89 30.60 18.90
CA GLU A 67 -5.26 30.96 20.16
C GLU A 67 -3.79 30.53 20.23
N ALA A 68 -3.46 29.34 19.73
CA ALA A 68 -2.09 28.83 19.70
C ALA A 68 -1.16 29.64 18.79
N ILE A 69 -1.68 30.21 17.69
CA ILE A 69 -0.87 30.86 16.64
C ILE A 69 -0.97 32.40 16.66
N LYS A 70 -1.50 33.04 17.72
CA LYS A 70 -1.62 34.51 17.76
C LYS A 70 -0.29 35.26 17.58
N PRO A 71 -0.27 36.40 16.85
CA PRO A 71 -1.39 37.03 16.15
C PRO A 71 -1.60 36.45 14.73
N GLN A 72 -2.76 35.82 14.50
CA GLN A 72 -3.15 35.31 13.19
C GLN A 72 -4.00 36.34 12.44
N LYS A 73 -3.70 36.61 11.16
CA LYS A 73 -4.43 37.58 10.33
C LYS A 73 -5.46 36.94 9.38
N HIS A 74 -5.33 35.65 9.07
CA HIS A 74 -6.11 34.95 8.05
C HIS A 74 -6.67 33.63 8.61
N THR A 75 -7.80 33.16 8.06
CA THR A 75 -8.45 31.89 8.46
C THR A 75 -7.67 30.64 8.06
N LYS A 76 -6.77 30.75 7.08
CA LYS A 76 -5.82 29.70 6.67
C LYS A 76 -4.43 30.10 7.12
N LEU A 77 -3.71 29.16 7.72
CA LEU A 77 -2.34 29.41 8.19
C LEU A 77 -1.37 29.60 7.01
N VAL A 78 -0.43 30.52 7.17
CA VAL A 78 0.70 30.70 6.25
C VAL A 78 1.74 29.59 6.49
N GLN A 79 2.72 29.41 5.61
CA GLN A 79 3.69 28.32 5.68
C GLN A 79 4.41 28.23 7.05
N ASP A 80 4.96 29.34 7.56
CA ASP A 80 5.68 29.36 8.84
C ASP A 80 4.76 29.05 10.03
N GLU A 81 3.49 29.46 9.94
CA GLU A 81 2.47 29.18 10.95
C GLU A 81 2.07 27.69 10.96
N ASN A 82 1.94 27.07 9.77
CA ASN A 82 1.73 25.63 9.66
C ASN A 82 2.92 24.86 10.24
N GLN A 83 4.16 25.29 9.96
CA GLN A 83 5.35 24.63 10.47
C GLN A 83 5.43 24.71 12.01
N LEU A 84 5.08 25.87 12.59
CA LEU A 84 5.01 26.02 14.04
C LEU A 84 3.94 25.10 14.64
N LEU A 85 2.75 25.07 14.06
CA LEU A 85 1.67 24.21 14.53
C LEU A 85 2.01 22.72 14.39
N GLU A 86 2.63 22.32 13.28
CA GLU A 86 3.12 20.96 13.08
C GLU A 86 4.08 20.57 14.20
N ASN A 87 5.06 21.42 14.52
CA ASN A 87 6.01 21.15 15.60
C ASN A 87 5.32 21.03 16.97
N ILE A 88 4.34 21.89 17.26
CA ILE A 88 3.52 21.80 18.49
C ILE A 88 2.83 20.44 18.58
N LEU A 89 2.14 20.04 17.51
CA LEU A 89 1.33 18.82 17.48
C LEU A 89 2.19 17.55 17.51
N ARG A 90 3.34 17.55 16.82
CA ARG A 90 4.29 16.43 16.83
C ARG A 90 4.90 16.23 18.21
N THR A 91 5.31 17.31 18.88
CA THR A 91 5.84 17.22 20.25
C THR A 91 4.76 16.77 21.23
N LEU A 92 3.53 17.30 21.12
CA LEU A 92 2.41 16.84 21.96
C LEU A 92 2.10 15.35 21.72
N LEU A 93 2.06 14.90 20.46
CA LEU A 93 1.85 13.49 20.12
C LEU A 93 2.92 12.60 20.76
N GLN A 94 4.19 13.01 20.67
CA GLN A 94 5.30 12.29 21.27
C GLN A 94 5.17 12.21 22.81
N GLU A 95 4.77 13.29 23.48
CA GLU A 95 4.54 13.28 24.93
C GLU A 95 3.38 12.36 25.33
N LEU A 96 2.27 12.37 24.57
CA LEU A 96 1.13 11.49 24.81
C LEU A 96 1.51 10.02 24.63
N VAL A 97 2.25 9.68 23.57
CA VAL A 97 2.74 8.32 23.33
C VAL A 97 3.68 7.89 24.47
N SER A 98 4.60 8.77 24.88
CA SER A 98 5.51 8.49 26.00
C SER A 98 4.75 8.26 27.30
N ALA A 99 3.74 9.06 27.59
CA ALA A 99 2.91 8.90 28.79
C ALA A 99 2.11 7.59 28.77
N ALA A 100 1.51 7.22 27.63
CA ALA A 100 0.81 5.94 27.47
C ALA A 100 1.73 4.74 27.71
N VAL A 101 2.95 4.78 27.16
CA VAL A 101 3.95 3.72 27.35
C VAL A 101 4.38 3.65 28.82
N GLN A 102 4.54 4.79 29.50
CA GLN A 102 4.89 4.84 30.92
C GLN A 102 3.78 4.32 31.83
N SER A 103 2.51 4.56 31.49
CA SER A 103 1.36 4.02 32.24
C SER A 103 1.06 2.56 31.92
N GLY A 104 1.63 2.01 30.84
CA GLY A 104 1.36 0.65 30.37
C GLY A 104 0.02 0.48 29.67
N GLU A 105 -0.66 1.58 29.35
CA GLU A 105 -1.92 1.59 28.59
C GLU A 105 -1.67 1.40 27.09
N GLU A 106 -2.68 0.90 26.37
CA GLU A 106 -2.64 0.87 24.91
C GLU A 106 -2.69 2.31 24.37
N ILE A 107 -1.80 2.64 23.43
CA ILE A 107 -1.59 4.01 22.93
C ILE A 107 -2.90 4.67 22.48
N MET A 108 -3.76 3.93 21.76
CA MET A 108 -5.02 4.46 21.23
C MET A 108 -6.13 4.56 22.30
N GLN A 109 -5.95 3.93 23.46
CA GLN A 109 -6.91 3.96 24.59
C GLN A 109 -6.44 4.88 25.72
N TYR A 110 -5.23 5.44 25.63
CA TYR A 110 -4.64 6.23 26.70
C TYR A 110 -5.53 7.40 27.15
N GLY A 111 -5.76 7.50 28.46
CA GLY A 111 -6.56 8.56 29.07
C GLY A 111 -8.07 8.40 28.86
N GLN A 112 -8.52 7.22 28.44
CA GLN A 112 -9.94 6.86 28.40
C GLN A 112 -10.49 6.69 29.83
N SER A 113 -11.59 7.38 30.13
CA SER A 113 -12.35 7.20 31.36
C SER A 113 -13.67 6.49 31.04
N VAL A 114 -13.95 5.43 31.80
CA VAL A 114 -15.25 4.75 31.79
C VAL A 114 -16.01 5.24 33.02
N ALA A 115 -16.63 6.42 32.90
CA ALA A 115 -17.54 6.93 33.92
C ALA A 115 -18.97 6.90 33.37
N GLU A 116 -19.89 6.28 34.10
CA GLU A 116 -21.35 6.38 33.91
C GLU A 116 -21.88 6.11 32.47
N GLY A 117 -21.36 5.09 31.80
CA GLY A 117 -21.96 4.57 30.55
C GLY A 117 -21.60 5.30 29.26
N GLU A 118 -20.85 6.41 29.33
CA GLU A 118 -20.22 7.05 28.18
C GLU A 118 -18.70 6.86 28.24
N SER A 119 -18.15 6.02 27.36
CA SER A 119 -16.70 5.86 27.24
C SER A 119 -16.12 7.09 26.54
N THR A 120 -15.25 7.85 27.22
CA THR A 120 -14.52 8.94 26.55
C THR A 120 -13.57 8.35 25.51
N GLU A 121 -13.35 9.03 24.39
CA GLU A 121 -12.33 8.62 23.42
C GLU A 121 -10.93 8.76 24.02
N GLY A 122 -9.99 7.92 23.58
CA GLY A 122 -8.58 8.05 23.95
C GLY A 122 -8.00 9.39 23.51
N GLN A 123 -7.02 9.91 24.24
CA GLN A 123 -6.46 11.25 24.01
C GLN A 123 -5.78 11.38 22.64
N ILE A 124 -5.11 10.32 22.17
CA ILE A 124 -4.42 10.30 20.87
C ILE A 124 -5.42 10.28 19.69
N PRO A 125 -6.41 9.36 19.63
CA PRO A 125 -7.47 9.43 18.61
C PRO A 125 -8.14 10.81 18.58
N ARG A 126 -8.40 11.38 19.76
CA ARG A 126 -9.04 12.68 19.88
C ARG A 126 -8.19 13.83 19.32
N LEU A 127 -6.88 13.82 19.56
CA LEU A 127 -5.94 14.75 18.92
C LEU A 127 -5.96 14.59 17.39
N LEU A 128 -5.92 13.35 16.89
CA LEU A 128 -5.95 13.07 15.46
C LEU A 128 -7.26 13.53 14.81
N ASP A 129 -8.40 13.38 15.50
CA ASP A 129 -9.71 13.85 15.01
C ASP A 129 -9.81 15.37 14.93
N ILE A 130 -9.23 16.09 15.90
CA ILE A 130 -9.11 17.56 15.86
C ILE A 130 -8.29 17.98 14.63
N VAL A 131 -7.13 17.38 14.42
CA VAL A 131 -6.24 17.73 13.30
C VAL A 131 -6.89 17.34 11.97
N LEU A 132 -7.51 16.17 11.88
CA LEU A 132 -8.21 15.70 10.69
C LEU A 132 -9.35 16.65 10.30
N TYR A 133 -10.17 17.09 11.26
CA TYR A 133 -11.21 18.08 11.03
C TYR A 133 -10.64 19.39 10.48
N LEU A 134 -9.58 19.90 11.11
CA LEU A 134 -8.96 21.15 10.68
C LEU A 134 -8.36 21.05 9.27
N CYS A 135 -7.78 19.90 8.92
CA CYS A 135 -7.27 19.60 7.59
C CYS A 135 -8.41 19.52 6.57
N GLU A 136 -9.50 18.83 6.90
CA GLU A 136 -10.69 18.69 6.05
C GLU A 136 -11.34 20.04 5.75
N LYS A 137 -11.37 20.96 6.73
CA LYS A 137 -11.88 22.33 6.56
C LYS A 137 -10.85 23.29 5.96
N GLU A 138 -9.69 22.80 5.56
CA GLU A 138 -8.59 23.57 4.97
C GLU A 138 -8.09 24.73 5.85
N HIS A 139 -8.23 24.63 7.18
CA HIS A 139 -7.68 25.62 8.12
C HIS A 139 -6.16 25.43 8.31
N VAL A 140 -5.70 24.18 8.17
CA VAL A 140 -4.29 23.74 8.19
C VAL A 140 -3.97 22.98 6.92
N GLU A 141 -2.68 22.83 6.64
CA GLU A 141 -2.21 21.99 5.54
C GLU A 141 -2.65 20.52 5.72
N GLY A 142 -3.34 19.99 4.70
CA GLY A 142 -3.88 18.63 4.71
C GLY A 142 -2.83 17.51 4.82
N GLY A 143 -1.55 17.79 4.58
CA GLY A 143 -0.46 16.83 4.79
C GLY A 143 -0.19 16.54 6.27
N MET A 144 -0.56 17.45 7.18
CA MET A 144 -0.22 17.37 8.61
C MET A 144 -0.75 16.09 9.27
N ILE A 145 -2.00 15.71 8.99
CA ILE A 145 -2.58 14.48 9.55
C ILE A 145 -1.80 13.22 9.12
N PHE A 146 -1.30 13.18 7.89
CA PHE A 146 -0.54 12.04 7.39
C PHE A 146 0.84 11.95 8.06
N GLN A 147 1.48 13.09 8.31
CA GLN A 147 2.75 13.12 9.05
C GLN A 147 2.58 12.65 10.49
N LEU A 148 1.52 13.08 11.17
CA LEU A 148 1.22 12.62 12.53
C LEU A 148 0.92 11.11 12.57
N LEU A 149 0.24 10.57 11.57
CA LEU A 149 0.00 9.13 11.46
C LEU A 149 1.29 8.35 11.19
N GLU A 150 2.17 8.85 10.31
CA GLU A 150 3.50 8.25 10.07
C GLU A 150 4.30 8.21 11.37
N ASP A 151 4.44 9.35 12.04
CA ASP A 151 5.10 9.50 13.33
C ASP A 151 4.54 8.54 14.39
N LEU A 152 3.22 8.47 14.53
CA LEU A 152 2.55 7.61 15.48
C LEU A 152 2.87 6.13 15.23
N THR A 153 2.85 5.69 13.97
CA THR A 153 3.21 4.30 13.62
C THR A 153 4.68 4.00 13.87
N ASP A 154 5.57 4.97 13.72
CA ASP A 154 7.01 4.81 13.93
C ASP A 154 7.39 4.78 15.40
N MET A 155 6.68 5.53 16.25
CA MET A 155 6.84 5.51 17.70
C MET A 155 6.13 4.32 18.38
N SER A 156 5.32 3.56 17.63
CA SER A 156 4.49 2.48 18.17
C SER A 156 5.10 1.10 17.99
N THR A 157 4.80 0.20 18.94
CA THR A 157 5.09 -1.24 18.81
C THR A 157 4.16 -1.88 17.77
N MET A 158 4.54 -3.06 17.23
CA MET A 158 3.70 -3.75 16.25
C MET A 158 2.31 -4.15 16.77
N ARG A 159 2.16 -4.35 18.08
CA ARG A 159 0.86 -4.59 18.72
C ARG A 159 -0.02 -3.35 18.56
N ASN A 160 0.47 -2.20 19.02
CA ASN A 160 -0.26 -0.93 18.98
C ASN A 160 -0.48 -0.44 17.54
N CYS A 161 0.42 -0.74 16.60
CA CYS A 161 0.23 -0.42 15.19
C CYS A 161 -1.04 -1.04 14.60
N LYS A 162 -1.56 -2.15 15.13
CA LYS A 162 -2.82 -2.75 14.67
C LYS A 162 -4.02 -1.83 14.99
N ASP A 163 -4.01 -1.21 16.17
CA ASP A 163 -5.07 -0.29 16.61
C ASP A 163 -4.95 1.07 15.93
N VAL A 164 -3.71 1.57 15.79
CA VAL A 164 -3.43 2.78 15.00
C VAL A 164 -3.91 2.59 13.56
N PHE A 165 -3.65 1.43 12.95
CA PHE A 165 -4.13 1.13 11.61
C PHE A 165 -5.66 0.96 11.54
N GLY A 166 -6.28 0.41 12.59
CA GLY A 166 -7.74 0.37 12.72
C GLY A 166 -8.35 1.77 12.70
N TYR A 167 -7.72 2.76 13.35
CA TYR A 167 -8.13 4.16 13.24
C TYR A 167 -7.99 4.68 11.81
N ILE A 168 -6.87 4.42 11.13
CA ILE A 168 -6.65 4.83 9.73
C ILE A 168 -7.75 4.27 8.82
N GLU A 169 -8.07 2.98 8.94
CA GLU A 169 -9.16 2.34 8.20
C GLU A 169 -10.51 3.01 8.50
N SER A 170 -10.79 3.34 9.76
CA SER A 170 -12.06 4.00 10.16
C SER A 170 -12.23 5.41 9.57
N LYS A 171 -11.13 6.09 9.22
CA LYS A 171 -11.13 7.45 8.67
C LYS A 171 -10.80 7.48 7.17
N GLN A 172 -10.76 6.32 6.51
CA GLN A 172 -10.31 6.21 5.11
C GLN A 172 -11.11 7.08 4.14
N ASP A 173 -12.43 7.20 4.32
CA ASP A 173 -13.30 8.00 3.46
C ASP A 173 -12.94 9.50 3.54
N THR A 174 -12.62 9.99 4.73
CA THR A 174 -12.21 11.37 4.95
C THR A 174 -10.79 11.59 4.42
N LEU A 175 -9.85 10.70 4.75
CA LEU A 175 -8.45 10.77 4.29
C LEU A 175 -8.33 10.65 2.76
N GLY A 176 -9.25 9.93 2.12
CA GLY A 176 -9.32 9.71 0.67
C GLY A 176 -9.94 10.87 -0.11
N LYS A 177 -10.47 11.91 0.56
CA LYS A 177 -10.99 13.10 -0.11
C LYS A 177 -9.90 13.75 -0.97
N PRO A 178 -10.20 14.22 -2.20
CA PRO A 178 -9.19 14.71 -3.14
C PRO A 178 -8.23 15.76 -2.55
N GLU A 179 -8.75 16.64 -1.69
CA GLU A 179 -8.01 17.73 -1.06
C GLU A 179 -6.93 17.21 -0.10
N LEU A 180 -7.22 16.14 0.65
CA LEU A 180 -6.30 15.50 1.60
C LEU A 180 -5.41 14.48 0.89
N PHE A 181 -5.99 13.62 0.05
CA PHE A 181 -5.30 12.57 -0.68
C PHE A 181 -4.13 13.13 -1.50
N ALA A 182 -4.34 14.24 -2.21
CA ALA A 182 -3.30 14.86 -3.04
C ALA A 182 -2.06 15.28 -2.22
N ARG A 183 -2.24 15.66 -0.95
CA ARG A 183 -1.18 16.08 -0.04
C ARG A 183 -0.52 14.91 0.70
N GLY A 184 -1.30 13.87 1.02
CA GLY A 184 -0.90 12.80 1.92
C GLY A 184 -0.55 11.45 1.30
N LYS A 185 -0.94 11.19 0.04
CA LYS A 185 -0.86 9.84 -0.55
C LYS A 185 0.53 9.20 -0.48
N LEU A 186 1.60 9.95 -0.71
CA LEU A 186 2.96 9.40 -0.69
C LEU A 186 3.42 9.07 0.74
N VAL A 187 3.01 9.86 1.72
CA VAL A 187 3.26 9.59 3.14
C VAL A 187 2.53 8.32 3.54
N MET A 188 1.23 8.22 3.27
CA MET A 188 0.43 7.02 3.54
C MET A 188 1.02 5.77 2.87
N LEU A 189 1.44 5.87 1.60
CA LEU A 189 2.10 4.78 0.89
C LEU A 189 3.40 4.35 1.58
N ARG A 190 4.21 5.31 2.03
CA ARG A 190 5.47 5.02 2.73
C ARG A 190 5.19 4.36 4.08
N THR A 191 4.27 4.90 4.88
CA THR A 191 3.84 4.36 6.16
C THR A 191 3.37 2.91 6.03
N CYS A 192 2.48 2.63 5.08
CA CYS A 192 2.01 1.26 4.84
C CYS A 192 3.14 0.31 4.41
N ASN A 193 4.03 0.75 3.52
CA ASN A 193 5.19 -0.05 3.11
C ASN A 193 6.18 -0.30 4.26
N GLN A 194 6.35 0.65 5.16
CA GLN A 194 7.19 0.53 6.34
C GLN A 194 6.61 -0.48 7.33
N LEU A 195 5.30 -0.44 7.58
CA LEU A 195 4.59 -1.46 8.36
C LEU A 195 4.77 -2.85 7.73
N LEU A 196 4.54 -3.00 6.42
CA LEU A 196 4.72 -4.27 5.71
C LEU A 196 6.15 -4.83 5.80
N ARG A 197 7.17 -3.97 5.90
CA ARG A 197 8.57 -4.40 6.10
C ARG A 197 8.86 -4.85 7.53
N ARG A 198 8.17 -4.28 8.51
CA ARG A 198 8.33 -4.62 9.94
C ARG A 198 7.60 -5.91 10.34
N LEU A 199 6.57 -6.28 9.58
CA LEU A 199 5.72 -7.44 9.88
C LEU A 199 6.34 -8.78 9.50
N SER A 200 6.05 -9.81 10.30
CA SER A 200 6.41 -11.18 9.95
C SER A 200 5.52 -11.68 8.82
N LYS A 201 6.13 -12.05 7.69
CA LYS A 201 5.42 -12.65 6.56
C LYS A 201 4.87 -14.06 6.84
N ALA A 202 5.17 -14.64 8.00
CA ALA A 202 4.66 -15.93 8.44
C ALA A 202 3.56 -15.80 9.50
N ASN A 203 3.71 -14.87 10.45
CA ASN A 203 2.83 -14.77 11.62
C ASN A 203 1.78 -13.65 11.50
N ASP A 204 2.07 -12.59 10.76
CA ASP A 204 1.21 -11.40 10.68
C ASP A 204 0.46 -11.30 9.34
N VAL A 205 0.21 -12.45 8.69
CA VAL A 205 -0.37 -12.51 7.34
C VAL A 205 -1.72 -11.81 7.21
N VAL A 206 -2.56 -11.89 8.25
CA VAL A 206 -3.86 -11.20 8.29
C VAL A 206 -3.69 -9.69 8.30
N PHE A 207 -2.74 -9.18 9.08
CA PHE A 207 -2.51 -7.74 9.17
C PHE A 207 -1.83 -7.20 7.91
N CYS A 208 -0.88 -7.94 7.33
CA CYS A 208 -0.35 -7.65 6.00
C CYS A 208 -1.47 -7.59 4.94
N GLY A 209 -2.42 -8.53 4.98
CA GLY A 209 -3.59 -8.55 4.10
C GLY A 209 -4.46 -7.30 4.27
N ARG A 210 -4.77 -6.90 5.50
CA ARG A 210 -5.50 -5.65 5.79
C ARG A 210 -4.81 -4.42 5.21
N ILE A 211 -3.50 -4.28 5.40
CA ILE A 211 -2.73 -3.15 4.86
C ILE A 211 -2.78 -3.13 3.32
N ILE A 212 -2.62 -4.29 2.68
CA ILE A 212 -2.66 -4.40 1.21
C ILE A 212 -4.07 -4.08 0.68
N MET A 213 -5.12 -4.57 1.36
CA MET A 213 -6.51 -4.28 1.00
C MET A 213 -6.84 -2.79 1.16
N PHE A 214 -6.39 -2.18 2.25
CA PHE A 214 -6.49 -0.74 2.45
C PHE A 214 -5.78 0.03 1.33
N LEU A 215 -4.53 -0.32 0.99
CA LEU A 215 -3.81 0.33 -0.11
C LEU A 215 -4.53 0.19 -1.45
N ALA A 216 -5.11 -0.98 -1.73
CA ALA A 216 -5.87 -1.21 -2.97
C ALA A 216 -7.18 -0.40 -3.05
N HIS A 217 -7.79 -0.12 -1.90
CA HIS A 217 -9.01 0.69 -1.82
C HIS A 217 -8.71 2.20 -1.79
N PHE A 218 -7.74 2.62 -0.97
CA PHE A 218 -7.38 4.01 -0.73
C PHE A 218 -6.75 4.68 -1.96
N PHE A 219 -6.04 3.92 -2.80
CA PHE A 219 -5.47 4.42 -4.04
C PHE A 219 -6.38 4.10 -5.22
N PRO A 220 -6.87 5.11 -5.97
CA PRO A 220 -7.60 4.87 -7.20
C PRO A 220 -6.79 3.99 -8.16
N LEU A 221 -7.44 3.12 -8.94
CA LEU A 221 -6.74 2.19 -9.85
C LEU A 221 -5.82 2.91 -10.85
N SER A 222 -6.18 4.12 -11.26
CA SER A 222 -5.40 4.97 -12.17
C SER A 222 -4.26 5.74 -11.51
N GLU A 223 -4.11 5.66 -10.19
CA GLU A 223 -3.06 6.35 -9.45
C GLU A 223 -1.71 5.66 -9.67
N ARG A 224 -0.83 6.33 -10.42
CA ARG A 224 0.46 5.77 -10.87
C ARG A 224 1.35 5.28 -9.72
N SER A 225 1.26 5.91 -8.54
CA SER A 225 2.05 5.52 -7.37
C SER A 225 1.67 4.16 -6.79
N ALA A 226 0.47 3.66 -7.09
CA ALA A 226 -0.04 2.36 -6.63
C ALA A 226 0.04 1.26 -7.71
N VAL A 227 0.57 1.56 -8.90
CA VAL A 227 0.64 0.60 -10.01
C VAL A 227 2.09 0.23 -10.32
N ASN A 228 2.36 -1.06 -10.48
CA ASN A 228 3.63 -1.57 -11.00
C ASN A 228 3.72 -1.37 -12.52
N ILE A 229 3.87 -0.12 -12.96
CA ILE A 229 3.92 0.26 -14.39
C ILE A 229 5.11 -0.39 -15.11
N LYS A 230 6.24 -0.55 -14.40
CA LYS A 230 7.44 -1.18 -14.93
C LYS A 230 7.32 -2.70 -15.07
N GLY A 231 6.27 -3.31 -14.50
CA GLY A 231 6.08 -4.77 -14.52
C GLY A 231 7.20 -5.52 -13.82
N VAL A 232 7.81 -4.93 -12.78
CA VAL A 232 8.92 -5.57 -12.06
C VAL A 232 8.39 -6.77 -11.28
N PHE A 233 8.97 -7.94 -11.50
CA PHE A 233 8.65 -9.15 -10.75
C PHE A 233 9.17 -9.06 -9.32
N ASN A 234 8.44 -9.65 -8.37
CA ASN A 234 8.87 -9.71 -6.98
C ASN A 234 9.88 -10.84 -6.77
N THR A 235 11.13 -10.62 -7.15
CA THR A 235 12.22 -11.60 -7.01
C THR A 235 12.67 -11.84 -5.57
N SER A 236 12.18 -11.03 -4.61
CA SER A 236 12.50 -11.23 -3.18
C SER A 236 11.72 -12.38 -2.53
N ASN A 237 10.67 -12.89 -3.20
CA ASN A 237 9.91 -14.03 -2.72
C ASN A 237 10.58 -15.35 -3.12
N GLU A 238 11.70 -15.66 -2.46
CA GLU A 238 12.49 -16.84 -2.74
C GLU A 238 11.82 -18.10 -2.18
N THR A 239 11.85 -19.18 -2.97
CA THR A 239 11.39 -20.51 -2.57
C THR A 239 12.59 -21.32 -2.11
N ASN A 240 12.64 -21.65 -0.83
CA ASN A 240 13.72 -22.44 -0.25
C ASN A 240 13.40 -23.93 -0.35
N TYR A 241 14.33 -24.70 -0.88
CA TYR A 241 14.22 -26.16 -1.03
C TYR A 241 15.58 -26.83 -0.77
N GLU A 242 15.53 -28.10 -0.36
CA GLU A 242 16.70 -28.91 0.00
C GLU A 242 17.71 -29.03 -1.16
N LYS A 243 19.01 -28.98 -0.87
CA LYS A 243 20.08 -29.09 -1.88
C LYS A 243 20.77 -30.46 -1.89
N GLU A 244 20.60 -31.22 -0.82
CA GLU A 244 21.20 -32.54 -0.59
C GLU A 244 20.12 -33.54 -0.18
N ALA A 245 20.32 -34.80 -0.55
CA ALA A 245 19.34 -35.85 -0.31
C ALA A 245 19.27 -36.14 1.20
N PRO A 246 18.06 -36.29 1.78
CA PRO A 246 17.94 -36.72 3.17
C PRO A 246 18.47 -38.14 3.37
N ASP A 247 19.13 -38.37 4.51
CA ASP A 247 19.57 -39.70 4.90
C ASP A 247 18.38 -40.66 5.13
N GLY A 248 18.49 -41.87 4.59
CA GLY A 248 17.58 -42.98 4.92
C GLY A 248 16.24 -43.01 4.19
N ILE A 249 16.04 -42.20 3.14
CA ILE A 249 14.80 -42.22 2.34
C ILE A 249 15.15 -42.44 0.86
N SER A 250 14.52 -43.45 0.25
CA SER A 250 14.64 -43.72 -1.19
C SER A 250 13.70 -42.80 -1.98
N ILE A 251 14.17 -41.59 -2.31
CA ILE A 251 13.47 -40.62 -3.17
C ILE A 251 14.31 -40.35 -4.41
N ASP A 252 13.66 -40.11 -5.56
CA ASP A 252 14.34 -39.55 -6.73
C ASP A 252 14.71 -38.08 -6.47
N PHE A 253 15.85 -37.89 -5.82
CA PHE A 253 16.35 -36.56 -5.49
C PHE A 253 16.82 -35.77 -6.73
N ASN A 254 17.11 -36.44 -7.84
CA ASN A 254 17.46 -35.79 -9.10
C ASN A 254 16.23 -35.16 -9.73
N PHE A 255 15.09 -35.86 -9.73
CA PHE A 255 13.82 -35.28 -10.15
C PHE A 255 13.41 -34.11 -9.24
N TYR A 256 13.51 -34.27 -7.93
CA TYR A 256 13.23 -33.19 -6.96
C TYR A 256 14.07 -31.93 -7.23
N LYS A 257 15.37 -32.08 -7.48
CA LYS A 257 16.26 -30.96 -7.86
C LYS A 257 15.84 -30.32 -9.17
N THR A 258 15.53 -31.13 -10.17
CA THR A 258 15.08 -30.65 -11.49
C THR A 258 13.79 -29.85 -11.35
N PHE A 259 12.79 -30.40 -10.66
CA PHE A 259 11.48 -29.77 -10.43
C PHE A 259 11.62 -28.41 -9.73
N TRP A 260 12.30 -28.37 -8.58
CA TRP A 260 12.43 -27.10 -7.83
C TRP A 260 13.40 -26.11 -8.47
N SER A 261 14.34 -26.55 -9.31
CA SER A 261 15.19 -25.63 -10.07
C SER A 261 14.41 -24.74 -11.04
N LEU A 262 13.24 -25.20 -11.51
CA LEU A 262 12.35 -24.40 -12.37
C LEU A 262 11.88 -23.12 -11.67
N GLN A 263 11.82 -23.12 -10.35
CA GLN A 263 11.35 -22.00 -9.55
C GLN A 263 12.24 -20.76 -9.66
N GLU A 264 13.53 -20.90 -9.96
CA GLU A 264 14.42 -19.77 -10.32
C GLU A 264 13.85 -19.00 -11.52
N TYR A 265 13.39 -19.73 -12.53
CA TYR A 265 12.88 -19.15 -13.77
C TYR A 265 11.46 -18.60 -13.61
N PHE A 266 10.58 -19.29 -12.86
CA PHE A 266 9.23 -18.81 -12.59
C PHE A 266 9.20 -17.55 -11.72
N SER A 267 10.14 -17.43 -10.77
CA SER A 267 10.26 -16.24 -9.92
C SER A 267 10.87 -15.03 -10.64
N ASN A 268 11.70 -15.26 -11.66
CA ASN A 268 12.30 -14.20 -12.47
C ASN A 268 12.29 -14.53 -13.99
N PRO A 269 11.13 -14.40 -14.66
CA PRO A 269 10.99 -14.74 -16.08
C PRO A 269 11.90 -13.92 -17.00
N ALA A 270 12.25 -12.68 -16.61
CA ALA A 270 13.15 -11.82 -17.38
C ALA A 270 14.57 -12.41 -17.54
N SER A 271 14.98 -13.34 -16.66
CA SER A 271 16.27 -14.01 -16.75
C SER A 271 16.40 -14.93 -17.98
N LEU A 272 15.27 -15.44 -18.48
CA LEU A 272 15.22 -16.33 -19.65
C LEU A 272 15.52 -15.60 -20.96
N THR A 273 15.09 -14.34 -21.07
CA THR A 273 15.28 -13.54 -22.29
C THR A 273 16.70 -12.99 -22.45
N LEU A 274 17.48 -12.96 -21.35
CA LEU A 274 18.80 -12.34 -21.31
C LEU A 274 19.95 -13.34 -21.59
N ALA A 275 19.70 -14.64 -21.46
CA ALA A 275 20.74 -15.67 -21.57
C ALA A 275 20.22 -16.94 -22.26
N PRO A 276 20.63 -17.23 -23.51
CA PRO A 276 20.21 -18.44 -24.24
C PRO A 276 20.52 -19.75 -23.49
N ALA A 277 21.63 -19.80 -22.75
CA ALA A 277 21.98 -20.97 -21.93
C ALA A 277 20.95 -21.22 -20.81
N LYS A 278 20.38 -20.17 -20.22
CA LYS A 278 19.31 -20.30 -19.21
C LYS A 278 18.02 -20.80 -19.83
N TRP A 279 17.70 -20.36 -21.05
CA TRP A 279 16.56 -20.86 -21.82
C TRP A 279 16.66 -22.36 -22.08
N HIS A 280 17.78 -22.83 -22.65
CA HIS A 280 17.97 -24.26 -22.93
C HIS A 280 17.86 -25.13 -21.68
N LYS A 281 18.46 -24.68 -20.56
CA LYS A 281 18.35 -25.38 -19.28
C LYS A 281 16.91 -25.41 -18.76
N PHE A 282 16.19 -24.29 -18.82
CA PHE A 282 14.78 -24.24 -18.44
C PHE A 282 13.93 -25.22 -19.27
N THR A 283 14.07 -25.18 -20.59
CA THR A 283 13.31 -26.06 -21.50
C THR A 283 13.61 -27.53 -21.22
N SER A 284 14.89 -27.90 -21.09
CA SER A 284 15.29 -29.28 -20.75
C SER A 284 14.66 -29.75 -19.43
N CYS A 285 14.78 -28.95 -18.36
CA CYS A 285 14.18 -29.28 -17.07
C CYS A 285 12.65 -29.38 -17.13
N LEU A 286 11.99 -28.47 -17.86
CA LEU A 286 10.54 -28.46 -18.02
C LEU A 286 10.05 -29.70 -18.76
N MET A 287 10.75 -30.12 -19.81
CA MET A 287 10.40 -31.32 -20.57
C MET A 287 10.46 -32.57 -19.70
N VAL A 288 11.49 -32.72 -18.86
CA VAL A 288 11.58 -33.83 -17.89
C VAL A 288 10.38 -33.84 -16.94
N VAL A 289 9.98 -32.68 -16.41
CA VAL A 289 8.82 -32.57 -15.52
C VAL A 289 7.51 -32.93 -16.22
N LEU A 290 7.29 -32.41 -17.43
CA LEU A 290 6.10 -32.72 -18.22
C LEU A 290 6.03 -34.21 -18.60
N ASP A 291 7.16 -34.81 -18.98
CA ASP A 291 7.23 -36.24 -19.30
C ASP A 291 6.86 -37.10 -18.08
N THR A 292 7.33 -36.74 -16.88
CA THR A 292 6.94 -37.42 -15.63
C THR A 292 5.45 -37.26 -15.33
N PHE A 293 4.88 -36.06 -15.50
CA PHE A 293 3.45 -35.83 -15.29
C PHE A 293 2.57 -36.56 -16.31
N GLU A 294 3.00 -36.67 -17.56
CA GLU A 294 2.30 -37.48 -18.58
C GLU A 294 2.38 -38.98 -18.29
N ALA A 295 3.47 -39.45 -17.68
CA ALA A 295 3.64 -40.85 -17.29
C ALA A 295 2.82 -41.25 -16.05
N GLN A 296 2.44 -40.29 -15.21
CA GLN A 296 1.71 -40.52 -13.96
C GLN A 296 0.43 -39.66 -13.91
N PRO A 297 -0.59 -39.96 -14.74
CA PRO A 297 -1.86 -39.23 -14.73
C PRO A 297 -2.62 -39.49 -13.42
N LEU A 298 -3.28 -38.45 -12.91
CA LEU A 298 -4.10 -38.50 -11.70
C LEU A 298 -5.36 -39.35 -11.92
N SER A 299 -5.76 -40.09 -10.88
CA SER A 299 -6.99 -40.90 -10.90
C SER A 299 -8.21 -40.12 -10.36
N ASP A 300 -9.41 -40.51 -10.77
CA ASP A 300 -10.68 -39.89 -10.32
C ASP A 300 -10.90 -40.03 -8.80
N GLU A 301 -10.34 -41.07 -8.17
CA GLU A 301 -10.45 -41.32 -6.73
C GLU A 301 -9.66 -40.30 -5.90
N GLU A 302 -8.52 -39.83 -6.43
CA GLU A 302 -7.66 -38.81 -5.78
C GLU A 302 -8.25 -37.40 -5.89
N GLY A 303 -9.01 -37.11 -6.96
CA GLY A 303 -9.64 -35.81 -7.20
C GLY A 303 -10.78 -35.46 -6.23
N ASN A 304 -11.44 -36.47 -5.66
CA ASN A 304 -12.58 -36.30 -4.74
C ASN A 304 -12.17 -36.07 -3.27
N ALA A 305 -10.91 -36.30 -2.91
CA ALA A 305 -10.39 -36.14 -1.55
C ALA A 305 -10.23 -34.67 -1.11
N ASN A 306 -10.37 -33.70 -2.04
CA ASN A 306 -10.17 -32.28 -1.78
C ASN A 306 -11.45 -31.50 -1.40
N ASN A 307 -12.59 -32.17 -1.18
CA ASN A 307 -13.76 -31.53 -0.57
C ASN A 307 -13.55 -31.37 0.94
N LEU A 308 -12.57 -30.53 1.32
CA LEU A 308 -12.38 -30.07 2.68
C LEU A 308 -13.42 -28.98 2.99
N GLU A 309 -14.66 -29.41 3.24
CA GLU A 309 -15.52 -28.70 4.17
C GLU A 309 -14.97 -29.00 5.58
N ASP A 310 -13.98 -28.23 6.06
CA ASP A 310 -13.90 -27.82 7.48
C ASP A 310 -12.60 -27.09 7.86
N GLU A 311 -12.81 -26.05 8.66
CA GLU A 311 -11.93 -25.36 9.61
C GLU A 311 -10.74 -24.52 9.11
N ALA A 312 -10.88 -23.22 9.35
CA ALA A 312 -10.01 -22.10 8.98
C ALA A 312 -8.62 -22.05 9.66
N SER A 313 -8.05 -23.16 10.12
CA SER A 313 -6.90 -23.12 11.05
C SER A 313 -5.52 -23.47 10.49
N THR A 314 -5.39 -24.02 9.27
CA THR A 314 -4.05 -24.43 8.79
C THR A 314 -3.88 -24.36 7.26
N PHE A 315 -4.07 -23.18 6.67
CA PHE A 315 -3.66 -22.98 5.28
C PHE A 315 -2.14 -22.90 5.16
N SER A 316 -1.52 -23.78 4.36
CA SER A 316 -0.13 -23.60 3.95
C SER A 316 -0.06 -22.48 2.92
N ILE A 317 0.49 -21.34 3.33
CA ILE A 317 0.55 -20.11 2.51
C ILE A 317 1.71 -20.17 1.49
N LYS A 318 2.62 -21.14 1.64
CA LYS A 318 3.77 -21.36 0.75
C LYS A 318 3.82 -22.80 0.24
N TYR A 319 4.59 -22.99 -0.83
CA TYR A 319 4.91 -24.31 -1.35
C TYR A 319 5.49 -25.22 -0.25
N LEU A 320 5.01 -26.45 -0.21
CA LEU A 320 5.58 -27.50 0.64
C LEU A 320 6.76 -28.12 -0.09
N THR A 321 7.96 -27.61 0.18
CA THR A 321 9.17 -27.94 -0.58
C THR A 321 9.94 -29.13 -0.05
N SER A 322 9.49 -29.85 0.97
CA SER A 322 10.27 -30.98 1.50
C SER A 322 10.33 -32.14 0.50
N SER A 323 11.54 -32.69 0.29
CA SER A 323 11.73 -33.84 -0.62
C SER A 323 10.98 -35.08 -0.14
N LYS A 324 10.72 -35.20 1.16
CA LYS A 324 9.95 -36.29 1.79
C LYS A 324 8.50 -36.38 1.31
N LEU A 325 7.97 -35.30 0.75
CA LEU A 325 6.61 -35.25 0.22
C LEU A 325 6.54 -35.68 -1.25
N MET A 326 7.69 -35.89 -1.91
CA MET A 326 7.76 -36.24 -3.33
C MET A 326 7.94 -37.75 -3.48
N GLY A 327 6.83 -38.47 -3.63
CA GLY A 327 6.78 -39.93 -3.84
C GLY A 327 6.67 -40.35 -5.31
N LEU A 328 7.23 -39.57 -6.24
CA LEU A 328 7.10 -39.82 -7.69
C LEU A 328 8.35 -40.51 -8.24
N GLU A 329 8.16 -41.50 -9.11
CA GLU A 329 9.22 -42.22 -9.82
C GLU A 329 9.35 -41.67 -11.25
N ALA A 330 10.49 -41.07 -11.59
CA ALA A 330 10.68 -40.51 -12.93
C ALA A 330 11.08 -41.60 -13.96
N PRO A 331 10.45 -41.66 -15.14
CA PRO A 331 10.90 -42.53 -16.21
C PRO A 331 12.21 -41.97 -16.82
N GLY A 332 13.32 -42.68 -16.65
CA GLY A 332 14.61 -42.29 -17.21
C GLY A 332 14.61 -42.30 -18.74
N LYS A 333 14.77 -41.13 -19.37
CA LYS A 333 15.10 -41.01 -20.79
C LYS A 333 16.23 -40.02 -21.01
N SER A 334 17.19 -40.45 -21.82
CA SER A 334 18.43 -39.77 -22.20
C SER A 334 18.20 -38.65 -23.22
N ASP A 335 18.97 -37.58 -23.07
CA ASP A 335 19.05 -36.39 -23.93
C ASP A 335 19.13 -36.74 -25.43
N LYS A 336 18.24 -36.11 -26.21
CA LYS A 336 18.43 -35.93 -27.65
C LYS A 336 18.43 -34.43 -27.92
N ASP A 337 19.62 -33.92 -28.25
CA ASP A 337 19.80 -32.54 -28.70
C ASP A 337 19.02 -32.29 -30.00
N LEU A 338 18.30 -31.17 -30.05
CA LEU A 338 17.61 -30.69 -31.26
C LEU A 338 17.96 -29.20 -31.51
N PRO A 339 18.13 -28.75 -32.77
CA PRO A 339 18.73 -27.45 -33.06
C PRO A 339 17.73 -26.28 -33.00
N SER A 340 18.28 -25.12 -32.65
CA SER A 340 17.64 -23.81 -32.49
C SER A 340 17.14 -23.19 -33.81
N GLU A 341 15.83 -23.00 -33.92
CA GLU A 341 15.12 -21.79 -34.36
C GLU A 341 13.68 -21.83 -33.78
N THR A 342 13.14 -20.65 -33.46
CA THR A 342 11.79 -20.35 -32.96
C THR A 342 11.40 -20.67 -31.48
N LEU A 343 11.96 -19.92 -30.52
CA LEU A 343 11.53 -19.85 -29.09
C LEU A 343 9.99 -19.78 -28.87
N LYS A 344 9.27 -19.13 -29.79
CA LYS A 344 7.80 -19.04 -29.77
C LYS A 344 7.12 -20.37 -30.10
N GLU A 345 7.68 -21.16 -31.01
CA GLU A 345 7.15 -22.48 -31.37
C GLU A 345 7.41 -23.49 -30.25
N GLU A 346 8.58 -23.43 -29.62
CA GLU A 346 8.88 -24.22 -28.41
C GLU A 346 7.89 -23.90 -27.28
N LEU A 347 7.66 -22.60 -27.00
CA LEU A 347 6.68 -22.17 -26.00
C LEU A 347 5.28 -22.66 -26.31
N LYS A 348 4.86 -22.54 -27.57
CA LYS A 348 3.54 -23.00 -28.01
C LYS A 348 3.38 -24.50 -27.84
N THR A 349 4.42 -25.27 -28.17
CA THR A 349 4.44 -26.72 -27.99
C THR A 349 4.31 -27.09 -26.51
N CYS A 350 5.03 -26.41 -25.62
CA CYS A 350 4.89 -26.60 -24.18
C CYS A 350 3.49 -26.20 -23.67
N GLU A 351 2.95 -25.08 -24.15
CA GLU A 351 1.59 -24.62 -23.81
C GLU A 351 0.54 -25.68 -24.19
N ASP A 352 0.61 -26.21 -25.41
CA ASP A 352 -0.33 -27.22 -25.90
C ASP A 352 -0.26 -28.52 -25.06
N ARG A 353 0.93 -28.94 -24.63
CA ARG A 353 1.11 -30.08 -23.71
C ARG A 353 0.48 -29.82 -22.35
N VAL A 354 0.72 -28.65 -21.76
CA VAL A 354 0.15 -28.27 -20.45
C VAL A 354 -1.37 -28.22 -20.52
N LYS A 355 -1.94 -27.65 -21.59
CA LYS A 355 -3.40 -27.64 -21.79
C LYS A 355 -3.97 -29.05 -21.83
N LYS A 356 -3.32 -29.96 -22.57
CA LYS A 356 -3.74 -31.36 -22.63
C LYS A 356 -3.69 -32.03 -21.26
N LEU A 357 -2.63 -31.84 -20.48
CA LEU A 357 -2.55 -32.36 -19.12
C LEU A 357 -3.69 -31.83 -18.24
N LEU A 358 -3.96 -30.52 -18.29
CA LEU A 358 -5.04 -29.89 -17.51
C LEU A 358 -6.42 -30.43 -17.87
N THR A 359 -6.69 -30.75 -19.14
CA THR A 359 -7.99 -31.35 -19.54
C THR A 359 -8.22 -32.73 -18.93
N VAL A 360 -7.14 -33.48 -18.70
CA VAL A 360 -7.18 -34.85 -18.16
C VAL A 360 -7.23 -34.84 -16.62
N THR A 361 -6.96 -33.72 -15.96
CA THR A 361 -7.00 -33.59 -14.50
C THR A 361 -8.45 -33.60 -13.96
N PRO A 362 -8.81 -34.56 -13.08
CA PRO A 362 -10.10 -34.55 -12.40
C PRO A 362 -10.08 -33.68 -11.13
N PRO A 363 -11.24 -33.15 -10.67
CA PRO A 363 -12.52 -33.11 -11.36
C PRO A 363 -12.60 -31.94 -12.36
N LYS A 364 -13.35 -32.13 -13.46
CA LYS A 364 -13.73 -31.06 -14.42
C LYS A 364 -12.56 -30.29 -15.05
N GLY A 365 -11.47 -30.98 -15.44
CA GLY A 365 -10.30 -30.37 -16.08
C GLY A 365 -10.61 -29.42 -17.25
N GLU A 366 -11.59 -29.75 -18.08
CA GLU A 366 -12.07 -28.89 -19.19
C GLU A 366 -12.68 -27.56 -18.72
N GLU A 367 -13.50 -27.57 -17.66
CA GLU A 367 -14.05 -26.33 -17.09
C GLU A 367 -12.92 -25.49 -16.47
N PHE A 368 -12.00 -26.15 -15.77
CA PHE A 368 -10.84 -25.50 -15.16
C PHE A 368 -9.93 -24.83 -16.20
N LEU A 369 -9.65 -25.52 -17.31
CA LEU A 369 -8.87 -24.97 -18.41
C LEU A 369 -9.55 -23.72 -19.00
N ARG A 370 -10.86 -23.76 -19.24
CA ARG A 370 -11.61 -22.59 -19.73
C ARG A 370 -11.51 -21.39 -18.77
N SER A 371 -11.58 -21.64 -17.46
CA SER A 371 -11.39 -20.59 -16.45
C SER A 371 -9.98 -20.00 -16.52
N ILE A 372 -8.94 -20.82 -16.67
CA ILE A 372 -7.56 -20.34 -16.83
C ILE A 372 -7.42 -19.49 -18.09
N GLU A 373 -7.93 -19.94 -19.23
CA GLU A 373 -7.85 -19.19 -20.49
C GLU A 373 -8.57 -17.84 -20.40
N HIS A 374 -9.72 -17.80 -19.72
CA HIS A 374 -10.43 -16.55 -19.45
C HIS A 374 -9.61 -15.59 -18.57
N ILE A 375 -8.96 -16.11 -17.51
CA ILE A 375 -8.07 -15.31 -16.65
C ILE A 375 -6.87 -14.78 -17.45
N LEU A 376 -6.25 -15.61 -18.30
CA LEU A 376 -5.13 -15.18 -19.13
C LEU A 376 -5.50 -14.07 -20.12
N GLU A 377 -6.68 -14.13 -20.74
CA GLU A 377 -7.16 -13.05 -21.61
C GLU A 377 -7.42 -11.77 -20.81
N ARG A 378 -7.98 -11.88 -19.59
CA ARG A 378 -8.13 -10.74 -18.66
C ARG A 378 -6.77 -10.12 -18.32
N GLU A 379 -5.78 -10.93 -17.95
CA GLU A 379 -4.42 -10.48 -17.64
C GLU A 379 -3.76 -9.80 -18.83
N ARG A 380 -3.96 -10.33 -20.04
CA ARG A 380 -3.50 -9.67 -21.28
C ARG A 380 -4.09 -8.27 -21.37
N ASN A 381 -5.41 -8.13 -21.27
CA ASN A 381 -6.09 -6.84 -21.32
C ASN A 381 -5.61 -5.88 -20.22
N TRP A 382 -5.32 -6.39 -19.02
CA TRP A 382 -4.75 -5.61 -17.92
C TRP A 382 -3.35 -5.08 -18.24
N VAL A 383 -2.51 -5.88 -18.90
CA VAL A 383 -1.18 -5.44 -19.38
C VAL A 383 -1.32 -4.31 -20.40
N TRP A 384 -2.24 -4.42 -21.37
CA TRP A 384 -2.50 -3.36 -22.35
C TRP A 384 -2.98 -2.07 -21.68
N TRP A 385 -3.96 -2.17 -20.77
CA TRP A 385 -4.48 -1.02 -20.00
C TRP A 385 -3.39 -0.33 -19.19
N LYS A 386 -2.50 -1.09 -18.52
CA LYS A 386 -1.37 -0.53 -17.77
C LYS A 386 -0.38 0.20 -18.68
N ARG A 387 -0.05 -0.40 -19.83
CA ARG A 387 0.86 0.19 -20.81
C ARG A 387 0.32 1.50 -21.36
N ASP A 388 -0.99 1.58 -21.55
CA ASP A 388 -1.66 2.79 -22.05
C ASP A 388 -1.84 3.87 -20.95
N GLY A 389 -1.15 3.72 -19.82
CA GLY A 389 -1.07 4.75 -18.78
C GLY A 389 -2.17 4.67 -17.72
N CYS A 390 -2.84 3.52 -17.60
CA CYS A 390 -3.88 3.26 -16.60
C CYS A 390 -5.06 4.25 -16.68
N PRO A 391 -5.70 4.43 -17.85
CA PRO A 391 -6.78 5.40 -18.00
C PRO A 391 -7.93 5.12 -17.01
N PRO A 392 -8.57 6.14 -16.43
CA PRO A 392 -9.73 5.96 -15.55
C PRO A 392 -10.83 5.16 -16.23
N PHE A 393 -11.39 4.18 -15.50
CA PHE A 393 -12.56 3.42 -15.94
C PHE A 393 -13.83 4.29 -15.96
N GLU A 394 -13.90 5.28 -15.06
CA GLU A 394 -15.00 6.22 -14.96
C GLU A 394 -14.84 7.37 -15.95
N LYS A 395 -15.90 7.64 -16.72
CA LYS A 395 -15.99 8.87 -17.49
C LYS A 395 -16.16 10.03 -16.51
N GLN A 396 -15.33 11.06 -16.62
CA GLN A 396 -15.49 12.24 -15.78
C GLN A 396 -16.93 12.79 -15.87
N PRO A 397 -17.52 13.23 -14.76
CA PRO A 397 -18.82 13.88 -14.78
C PRO A 397 -18.78 15.01 -15.82
N ILE A 398 -19.75 15.02 -16.74
CA ILE A 398 -19.85 16.11 -17.71
C ILE A 398 -19.92 17.39 -16.91
N GLU A 399 -18.92 18.27 -17.08
CA GLU A 399 -18.92 19.58 -16.47
C GLU A 399 -20.27 20.24 -16.76
N LYS A 400 -21.06 20.49 -15.71
CA LYS A 400 -22.19 21.40 -15.80
C LYS A 400 -21.58 22.78 -16.04
N LYS A 401 -21.29 23.11 -17.31
CA LYS A 401 -20.97 24.48 -17.70
C LYS A 401 -22.06 25.35 -17.08
N SER A 402 -21.65 26.22 -16.17
CA SER A 402 -22.46 27.34 -15.72
C SER A 402 -22.97 28.01 -16.99
N VAL A 403 -24.29 28.07 -17.12
CA VAL A 403 -24.93 28.71 -18.27
C VAL A 403 -24.63 30.19 -18.14
N GLN A 404 -23.52 30.63 -18.74
CA GLN A 404 -23.35 32.03 -19.08
C GLN A 404 -24.36 32.34 -20.20
N ASP A 405 -25.15 33.39 -19.98
CA ASP A 405 -26.16 33.90 -20.91
C ASP A 405 -25.51 34.28 -22.24
N GLY A 406 -25.44 33.31 -23.14
CA GLY A 406 -25.08 33.48 -24.53
C GLY A 406 -26.18 32.84 -25.37
N ALA A 407 -26.82 33.64 -26.23
CA ALA A 407 -27.96 33.27 -27.07
C ALA A 407 -27.91 31.81 -27.56
N LYS A 408 -28.73 30.95 -26.96
CA LYS A 408 -28.82 29.51 -27.29
C LYS A 408 -29.27 29.37 -28.75
N LYS A 409 -28.36 29.03 -29.66
CA LYS A 409 -28.73 28.40 -30.94
C LYS A 409 -29.51 27.12 -30.61
N ARG A 410 -30.83 27.15 -30.81
CA ARG A 410 -31.70 25.98 -30.59
C ARG A 410 -31.19 24.82 -31.45
N ARG A 411 -30.64 23.79 -30.81
CA ARG A 411 -30.34 22.53 -31.48
C ARG A 411 -31.66 21.94 -32.00
N PRO A 412 -31.70 21.38 -33.22
CA PRO A 412 -32.90 20.75 -33.74
C PRO A 412 -33.33 19.63 -32.79
N ARG A 413 -34.55 19.73 -32.26
CA ARG A 413 -35.12 18.72 -31.36
C ARG A 413 -35.67 17.59 -32.21
N TRP A 414 -34.94 16.49 -32.24
CA TRP A 414 -35.39 15.26 -32.88
C TRP A 414 -36.46 14.60 -31.99
N ARG A 415 -37.58 14.18 -32.59
CA ARG A 415 -38.74 13.63 -31.85
C ARG A 415 -38.34 12.35 -31.09
N LEU A 416 -37.40 11.57 -31.63
CA LEU A 416 -36.89 10.32 -31.04
C LEU A 416 -35.43 10.41 -30.60
N GLY A 417 -34.96 11.60 -30.21
CA GLY A 417 -33.63 11.80 -29.61
C GLY A 417 -32.50 11.99 -30.62
N ASN A 418 -32.49 11.30 -31.76
CA ASN A 418 -31.52 11.52 -32.85
C ASN A 418 -32.20 11.63 -34.23
N LYS A 419 -31.41 12.04 -35.24
CA LYS A 419 -31.88 12.33 -36.59
C LYS A 419 -32.36 11.06 -37.29
N GLU A 420 -31.62 9.98 -37.12
CA GLU A 420 -31.79 8.69 -37.79
C GLU A 420 -33.09 8.01 -37.35
N LEU A 421 -33.36 7.96 -36.05
CA LEU A 421 -34.61 7.43 -35.50
C LEU A 421 -35.81 8.29 -35.89
N SER A 422 -35.64 9.62 -35.89
CA SER A 422 -36.72 10.52 -36.31
C SER A 422 -37.03 10.41 -37.81
N GLN A 423 -36.05 10.05 -38.64
CA GLN A 423 -36.25 9.76 -40.06
C GLN A 423 -36.93 8.40 -40.27
N LEU A 424 -36.47 7.36 -39.56
CA LEU A 424 -37.07 6.03 -39.61
C LEU A 424 -38.55 6.05 -39.20
N TRP A 425 -38.89 6.80 -38.14
CA TRP A 425 -40.27 6.93 -37.69
C TRP A 425 -41.16 7.66 -38.69
N LYS A 426 -40.67 8.75 -39.30
CA LYS A 426 -41.39 9.42 -40.38
C LYS A 426 -41.59 8.51 -41.58
N TRP A 427 -40.60 7.67 -41.89
CA TRP A 427 -40.70 6.71 -42.98
C TRP A 427 -41.74 5.63 -42.68
N ALA A 428 -41.79 5.13 -41.44
CA ALA A 428 -42.81 4.17 -41.00
C ALA A 428 -44.24 4.75 -41.07
N ASP A 429 -44.44 5.99 -40.59
CA ASP A 429 -45.73 6.69 -40.68
C ASP A 429 -46.18 6.89 -42.15
N GLN A 430 -45.23 7.06 -43.07
CA GLN A 430 -45.50 7.27 -44.50
C GLN A 430 -45.69 5.96 -45.29
N ASN A 431 -45.25 4.83 -44.74
CA ASN A 431 -45.33 3.52 -45.40
C ASN A 431 -45.99 2.48 -44.48
N PRO A 432 -47.26 2.69 -44.08
CA PRO A 432 -47.96 1.75 -43.18
C PRO A 432 -48.15 0.36 -43.79
N ASN A 433 -48.08 0.24 -45.12
CA ASN A 433 -48.21 -1.01 -45.86
C ASN A 433 -46.87 -1.70 -46.15
N ALA A 434 -45.73 -1.16 -45.66
CA ALA A 434 -44.42 -1.78 -45.84
C ALA A 434 -44.27 -3.13 -45.10
N LEU A 435 -45.20 -3.45 -44.20
CA LEU A 435 -45.25 -4.71 -43.45
C LEU A 435 -46.35 -5.66 -43.92
N THR A 436 -47.17 -5.28 -44.91
CA THR A 436 -48.13 -6.21 -45.52
C THR A 436 -47.45 -6.90 -46.69
N ASP A 437 -46.74 -7.97 -46.40
CA ASP A 437 -46.35 -8.96 -47.40
C ASP A 437 -47.59 -9.82 -47.72
N PRO A 438 -48.13 -9.78 -48.96
CA PRO A 438 -49.28 -10.62 -49.31
C PRO A 438 -48.93 -12.13 -49.40
N GLN A 439 -47.67 -12.54 -49.20
CA GLN A 439 -47.23 -13.93 -49.15
C GLN A 439 -46.81 -14.43 -47.75
N ARG A 440 -47.10 -13.70 -46.67
CA ARG A 440 -46.79 -14.14 -45.30
C ARG A 440 -48.01 -14.30 -44.42
#